data_AF-Q7NQJ8-F1
#
_entry.id   AF-Q7NQJ8-F1
#
_cell.length_a   1.000
_cell.length_b   1.000
_cell.length_c   1.000
_cell.angle_alpha   90.00
_cell.angle_beta   90.00
_cell.angle_gamma   90.00
#
_symmetry.space_group_name_H-M   'P 1'
#
loop_
_entity.id
_entity.type
_entity.pdbx_description
1 polymer ?
#
loop_
_entity_poly.entity_id
_entity_poly.type
_entity_poly.pdbx_seq_one_letter_code
_entity_poly.pdbx_strand_id
1 'polypeptide(L)'
;MTQAAIPLSKREPVLWAQQRDDGPACFYVPRWRPDGSRNAVAMQRLKDKVGNCSNASSEVESHDAWGVLIGDPGRGIPAIIEMATYARFNCVIGSAALARQVVMLDPHCQTMGLYGPECWTYTLPISC
;
A
#
# COMPACT_ATOMS: atom_id res chain seq x y z
N MET A 1 15.05 -13.32 -10.72
CA MET A 1 13.58 -13.25 -10.92
C MET A 1 13.00 -12.61 -9.67
N THR A 2 12.61 -11.33 -9.73
CA THR A 2 12.11 -10.61 -8.55
C THR A 2 10.62 -10.42 -8.70
N GLN A 3 9.83 -11.16 -7.92
CA GLN A 3 8.37 -11.05 -7.91
C GLN A 3 7.97 -10.00 -6.87
N ALA A 4 7.25 -8.97 -7.30
CA ALA A 4 6.74 -7.93 -6.41
C ALA A 4 5.22 -7.75 -6.60
N ALA A 5 4.52 -7.42 -5.52
CA ALA A 5 3.11 -7.04 -5.57
C ALA A 5 3.02 -5.51 -5.70
N ILE A 6 2.55 -5.02 -6.86
CA ILE A 6 2.65 -3.59 -7.19
C ILE A 6 1.26 -3.02 -7.54
N PRO A 7 0.88 -1.86 -6.97
CA PRO A 7 -0.33 -1.16 -7.39
C PRO A 7 -0.20 -0.64 -8.83
N LEU A 8 -1.24 -0.84 -9.63
CA LEU A 8 -1.30 -0.44 -11.04
C LEU A 8 -2.10 0.85 -11.18
N SER A 9 -1.48 2.01 -10.95
CA SER A 9 -1.99 3.26 -11.53
C SER A 9 -1.31 3.56 -12.86
N LYS A 10 -2.06 4.23 -13.76
CA LYS A 10 -1.68 4.36 -15.18
C LYS A 10 -0.44 5.23 -15.43
N ARG A 11 0.09 5.94 -14.43
CA ARG A 11 1.17 6.92 -14.63
C ARG A 11 2.28 6.87 -13.60
N GLU A 12 2.13 6.15 -12.50
CA GLU A 12 3.11 6.24 -11.41
C GLU A 12 4.29 5.28 -11.58
N PRO A 13 5.50 5.77 -11.29
CA PRO A 13 6.70 4.96 -11.24
C PRO A 13 6.74 4.11 -9.98
N VAL A 14 7.55 3.06 -9.99
CA VAL A 14 7.62 2.10 -8.89
C VAL A 14 9.04 2.08 -8.33
N LEU A 15 9.14 2.01 -7.00
CA LEU A 15 10.40 1.74 -6.31
C LEU A 15 10.57 0.22 -6.17
N TRP A 16 11.68 -0.31 -6.69
CA TRP A 16 12.05 -1.72 -6.53
C TRP A 16 13.25 -1.87 -5.62
N ALA A 17 13.16 -2.81 -4.69
CA ALA A 17 14.33 -3.30 -3.96
C ALA A 17 14.96 -4.46 -4.72
N GLN A 18 16.28 -4.44 -4.87
CA GLN A 18 17.05 -5.53 -5.44
C GLN A 18 18.26 -5.82 -4.54
N GLN A 19 18.52 -7.10 -4.30
CA GLN A 19 19.72 -7.51 -3.60
C GLN A 19 20.93 -7.40 -4.54
N ARG A 20 22.01 -6.79 -4.05
CA ARG A 20 23.32 -6.74 -4.69
C ARG A 20 24.40 -7.27 -3.74
N ASP A 21 25.61 -7.47 -4.25
CA ASP A 21 26.75 -7.96 -3.47
C ASP A 21 27.12 -7.03 -2.30
N ASP A 22 26.92 -5.73 -2.49
CA ASP A 22 27.15 -4.66 -1.52
C ASP A 22 25.94 -4.39 -0.60
N GLY A 23 24.87 -5.17 -0.74
CA GLY A 23 23.65 -5.07 0.07
C GLY A 23 22.40 -4.69 -0.75
N PRO A 24 21.24 -4.50 -0.10
CA PRO A 24 20.01 -4.14 -0.78
C PRO A 24 20.09 -2.72 -1.35
N ALA A 25 19.74 -2.56 -2.62
CA ALA A 25 19.66 -1.28 -3.32
C ALA A 25 18.21 -0.97 -3.72
N CYS A 26 17.88 0.32 -3.79
CA CYS A 26 16.57 0.80 -4.20
C CYS A 26 16.67 1.45 -5.59
N PHE A 27 15.75 1.10 -6.48
CA PHE A 27 15.70 1.62 -7.84
C PHE A 27 14.36 2.26 -8.14
N TYR A 28 14.39 3.44 -8.75
CA TYR A 28 13.26 4.04 -9.42
C TYR A 28 13.10 3.42 -10.82
N VAL A 29 11.96 2.80 -11.07
CA VAL A 29 11.70 2.10 -12.33
C VAL A 29 10.37 2.61 -12.89
N PRO A 30 10.42 3.46 -13.93
CA PRO A 30 9.21 3.95 -14.56
C PRO A 30 8.62 2.89 -15.49
N ARG A 31 7.31 3.03 -15.74
CA ARG A 31 6.59 2.20 -16.72
C ARG A 31 7.07 2.44 -18.15
N TRP A 32 7.43 3.67 -18.46
CA TRP A 32 7.95 4.10 -19.76
C TRP A 32 9.38 4.55 -19.58
N ARG A 33 10.25 4.12 -20.48
CA ARG A 33 11.64 4.56 -20.51
C ARG A 33 11.73 6.01 -21.00
N PRO A 34 12.85 6.71 -20.76
CA PRO A 34 13.04 8.08 -21.25
C PRO A 34 12.94 8.22 -22.78
N ASP A 35 13.20 7.13 -23.51
CA ASP A 35 13.06 7.04 -24.97
C ASP A 35 11.60 6.87 -25.45
N GLY A 36 10.63 6.83 -24.53
CA GLY A 36 9.21 6.63 -24.82
C GLY A 36 8.80 5.16 -25.04
N SER A 37 9.74 4.22 -25.06
CA SER A 37 9.44 2.81 -25.17
C SER A 37 8.92 2.23 -23.84
N ARG A 38 8.17 1.13 -23.91
CA ARG A 38 7.66 0.46 -22.71
C ARG A 38 8.81 -0.21 -21.97
N ASN A 39 8.90 0.02 -20.66
CA ASN A 39 9.91 -0.64 -19.85
C ASN A 39 9.59 -2.14 -19.69
N ALA A 40 10.63 -2.95 -19.50
CA ALA A 40 10.53 -4.41 -19.51
C ALA A 40 10.06 -4.99 -18.17
N VAL A 41 8.88 -4.54 -17.75
CA VAL A 41 8.13 -5.01 -16.59
C VAL A 41 6.90 -5.76 -17.10
N ALA A 42 6.95 -7.08 -16.99
CA ALA A 42 5.87 -7.97 -17.39
C ALA A 42 4.89 -8.17 -16.22
N MET A 43 3.61 -7.95 -16.47
CA MET A 43 2.55 -8.24 -15.51
C MET A 43 2.07 -9.67 -15.74
N GLN A 44 2.09 -10.49 -14.70
CA GLN A 44 1.69 -11.88 -14.76
C GLN A 44 0.18 -12.02 -14.48
N ARG A 45 -0.26 -11.51 -13.33
CA ARG A 45 -1.68 -11.59 -12.92
C ARG A 45 -2.07 -10.50 -11.93
N LEU A 46 -3.37 -10.24 -11.82
CA LEU A 46 -3.94 -9.49 -10.69
C LEU A 46 -4.13 -10.41 -9.49
N LYS A 47 -3.99 -9.83 -8.29
CA LYS A 47 -4.34 -10.50 -7.05
C LYS A 47 -5.86 -10.57 -6.91
N ASP A 48 -6.36 -11.75 -6.59
CA ASP A 48 -7.69 -11.91 -6.02
C ASP A 48 -7.62 -11.58 -4.52
N LYS A 49 -8.39 -10.58 -4.08
CA LYS A 49 -8.23 -9.98 -2.76
C LYS A 49 -9.53 -10.06 -1.97
N VAL A 50 -9.42 -10.37 -0.68
CA VAL A 50 -10.55 -10.35 0.28
C VAL A 50 -11.11 -8.93 0.52
N GLY A 51 -10.29 -7.90 0.29
CA GLY A 51 -10.66 -6.50 0.44
C GLY A 51 -9.75 -5.59 -0.36
N ASN A 52 -9.97 -4.27 -0.28
CA ASN A 52 -9.24 -3.29 -1.10
C ASN A 52 -9.32 -3.62 -2.62
N CYS A 53 -10.43 -4.22 -3.08
CA CYS A 53 -10.60 -4.71 -4.46
C CYS A 53 -10.65 -3.59 -5.50
N SER A 54 -10.96 -2.36 -5.06
CA SER A 54 -10.90 -1.15 -5.89
C SER A 54 -9.46 -0.79 -6.31
N ASN A 55 -8.45 -1.22 -5.55
CA ASN A 55 -7.06 -1.05 -5.91
C ASN A 55 -6.59 -2.19 -6.84
N ALA A 56 -5.98 -1.92 -7.98
CA ALA A 56 -5.45 -2.99 -8.84
C ALA A 56 -4.05 -3.39 -8.36
N SER A 57 -3.90 -4.57 -7.75
CA SER A 57 -2.59 -5.07 -7.29
C SER A 57 -2.18 -6.26 -8.14
N SER A 58 -0.97 -6.26 -8.71
CA SER A 58 -0.49 -7.32 -9.60
C SER A 58 0.78 -8.00 -9.13
N GLU A 59 0.99 -9.22 -9.60
CA GLU A 59 2.29 -9.86 -9.65
C GLU A 59 3.01 -9.45 -10.93
N VAL A 60 4.26 -9.02 -10.79
CA VAL A 60 5.07 -8.57 -11.91
C VAL A 60 6.48 -9.17 -11.87
N GLU A 61 7.08 -9.26 -13.05
CA GLU A 61 8.46 -9.68 -13.28
C GLU A 61 9.21 -8.60 -14.06
N SER A 62 10.48 -8.39 -13.72
CA SER A 62 11.38 -7.50 -14.44
C SER A 62 12.37 -8.31 -15.28
N HIS A 63 12.44 -8.03 -16.58
CA HIS A 63 13.38 -8.64 -17.52
C HIS A 63 14.28 -7.55 -18.08
N ASP A 64 15.46 -7.32 -17.48
CA ASP A 64 16.37 -6.23 -17.86
C ASP A 64 15.64 -4.87 -17.93
N ALA A 65 14.81 -4.62 -16.92
CA ALA A 65 14.09 -3.36 -16.78
C ALA A 65 15.07 -2.22 -16.49
N TRP A 66 14.87 -1.09 -17.16
CA TRP A 66 15.65 0.11 -16.92
C TRP A 66 15.23 0.75 -15.61
N GLY A 67 16.19 1.05 -14.73
CA GLY A 67 15.95 1.69 -13.45
C GLY A 67 17.07 2.64 -13.07
N VAL A 68 16.76 3.63 -12.25
CA VAL A 68 17.70 4.61 -11.69
C VAL A 68 17.93 4.29 -10.23
N LEU A 69 19.19 4.16 -9.82
CA LEU A 69 19.54 3.96 -8.41
C LEU A 69 19.07 5.17 -7.58
N ILE A 70 18.42 4.90 -6.46
CA ILE A 70 18.01 5.92 -5.48
C ILE A 70 18.88 5.78 -4.24
N GLY A 71 19.60 6.85 -3.91
CA GLY A 71 20.58 6.87 -2.83
C GLY A 71 21.88 6.14 -3.19
N ASP A 72 22.61 5.73 -2.17
CA ASP A 72 23.91 5.06 -2.34
C ASP A 72 23.76 3.55 -2.57
N PRO A 73 24.71 2.93 -3.31
CA PRO A 73 24.80 1.47 -3.42
C PRO A 73 24.81 0.79 -2.04
N GLY A 74 24.09 -0.33 -1.91
CA GLY A 74 23.94 -1.05 -0.63
C GLY A 74 23.09 -0.36 0.45
N ARG A 75 22.60 0.87 0.21
CA ARG A 75 21.85 1.68 1.19
C ARG A 75 20.37 1.85 0.81
N GLY A 76 19.78 0.85 0.15
CA GLY A 76 18.39 0.88 -0.33
C GLY A 76 17.34 0.99 0.79
N ILE A 77 17.59 0.39 1.96
CA ILE A 77 16.67 0.48 3.11
C ILE A 77 16.60 1.92 3.65
N PRO A 78 17.73 2.57 3.99
CA PRO A 78 17.74 4.00 4.34
C PRO A 78 17.08 4.90 3.29
N ALA A 79 17.26 4.59 2.00
CA ALA A 79 16.71 5.40 0.91
C ALA A 79 15.18 5.49 0.90
N ILE A 80 14.47 4.50 1.48
CA ILE A 80 12.99 4.46 1.49
C ILE A 80 12.37 4.67 2.88
N ILE A 81 13.18 4.84 3.93
CA ILE A 81 12.67 4.79 5.31
C ILE A 81 11.71 5.95 5.63
N GLU A 82 11.96 7.12 5.05
CA GLU A 82 11.10 8.28 5.17
C GLU A 82 9.75 8.04 4.48
N MET A 83 9.78 7.55 3.24
CA MET A 83 8.57 7.15 2.51
C MET A 83 7.78 6.09 3.28
N ALA A 84 8.45 5.08 3.84
CA ALA A 84 7.82 4.05 4.67
C ALA A 84 7.14 4.63 5.92
N THR A 85 7.70 5.69 6.50
CA THR A 85 7.10 6.40 7.63
C THR A 85 5.78 7.06 7.23
N TYR A 86 5.74 7.75 6.09
CA TYR A 86 4.50 8.33 5.58
C TYR A 86 3.44 7.27 5.26
N ALA A 87 3.84 6.14 4.66
CA ALA A 87 2.91 5.05 4.39
C ALA A 87 2.29 4.49 5.68
N ARG A 88 3.08 4.28 6.74
CA ARG A 88 2.57 3.84 8.05
C ARG A 88 1.58 4.83 8.64
N PHE A 89 1.89 6.11 8.56
CA PHE A 89 0.98 7.16 9.03
C PHE A 89 -0.36 7.14 8.30
N ASN A 90 -0.33 7.00 6.97
CA ASN A 90 -1.53 6.87 6.15
C ASN A 90 -2.35 5.61 6.50
N CYS A 91 -1.69 4.49 6.83
CA CYS A 91 -2.40 3.29 7.30
C CYS A 91 -3.14 3.56 8.61
N VAL A 92 -2.51 4.22 9.58
CA VAL A 92 -3.15 4.55 10.87
C VAL A 92 -4.36 5.45 10.68
N ILE A 93 -4.23 6.52 9.88
CA ILE A 93 -5.33 7.43 9.58
C ILE A 93 -6.45 6.68 8.86
N GLY A 94 -6.12 5.87 7.85
CA GLY A 94 -7.10 5.10 7.08
C GLY A 94 -7.91 4.15 7.95
N SER A 95 -7.25 3.42 8.87
CA SER A 95 -7.93 2.54 9.82
C SER A 95 -8.85 3.30 10.77
N ALA A 96 -8.39 4.43 11.32
CA ALA A 96 -9.21 5.25 12.21
C ALA A 96 -10.44 5.85 11.49
N ALA A 97 -10.26 6.30 10.25
CA ALA A 97 -11.34 6.82 9.42
C ALA A 97 -12.41 5.75 9.13
N LEU A 98 -11.99 4.53 8.78
CA LEU A 98 -12.91 3.41 8.56
C LEU A 98 -13.67 3.03 9.84
N ALA A 99 -12.99 2.94 10.99
CA ALA A 99 -13.64 2.67 12.27
C ALA A 99 -14.69 3.73 12.62
N ARG A 100 -14.35 5.02 12.44
CA ARG A 100 -15.30 6.12 12.61
C ARG A 100 -16.48 6.00 11.68
N GLN A 101 -16.25 5.68 10.41
CA GLN A 101 -17.33 5.55 9.42
C GLN A 101 -18.30 4.44 9.82
N VAL A 102 -17.82 3.30 10.31
CA VAL A 102 -18.68 2.20 10.78
C VAL A 102 -19.61 2.67 11.89
N VAL A 103 -19.07 3.31 12.94
CA VAL A 103 -19.88 3.81 14.06
C VAL A 103 -20.85 4.89 13.61
N MET A 104 -20.42 5.79 12.73
CA MET A 104 -21.28 6.88 12.25
C MET A 104 -22.40 6.41 11.33
N LEU A 105 -22.24 5.28 10.65
CA LEU A 105 -23.24 4.73 9.72
C LEU A 105 -24.11 3.63 10.33
N ASP A 106 -23.73 3.08 11.49
CA ASP A 106 -24.52 2.03 12.14
C ASP A 106 -25.85 2.62 12.68
N PRO A 107 -27.01 2.15 12.19
CA PRO A 107 -28.31 2.67 12.61
C PRO A 107 -28.55 2.52 14.12
N HIS A 108 -28.01 1.47 14.76
CA HIS A 108 -28.10 1.29 16.21
C HIS A 108 -27.36 2.41 16.96
N CYS A 109 -26.13 2.70 16.54
CA CYS A 109 -25.31 3.82 17.00
C CYS A 109 -25.92 5.22 16.71
N GLN A 110 -26.72 5.35 15.66
CA GLN A 110 -27.40 6.62 15.31
C GLN A 110 -28.69 6.86 16.09
N THR A 111 -29.44 5.79 16.41
CA THR A 111 -30.74 5.87 17.10
C THR A 111 -30.59 5.88 18.62
N MET A 112 -29.64 5.12 19.17
CA MET A 112 -29.17 5.31 20.54
C MET A 112 -28.13 6.41 20.53
N GLY A 113 -28.45 7.62 20.99
CA GLY A 113 -27.53 8.75 20.96
C GLY A 113 -26.21 8.46 21.70
N LEU A 114 -25.20 7.95 20.98
CA LEU A 114 -23.87 7.59 21.49
C LEU A 114 -23.04 8.75 22.03
N TYR A 115 -23.55 9.98 21.90
CA TYR A 115 -22.98 11.18 22.50
C TYR A 115 -23.76 11.68 23.73
N GLY A 116 -24.72 10.90 24.23
CA GLY A 116 -25.43 11.14 25.50
C GLY A 116 -24.84 10.33 26.66
N PRO A 117 -25.00 10.77 27.92
CA PRO A 117 -24.44 10.10 29.10
C PRO A 117 -24.96 8.67 29.33
N GLU A 118 -26.06 8.29 28.68
CA GLU A 118 -26.75 6.99 28.82
C GLU A 118 -26.04 5.81 28.09
N CYS A 119 -25.05 6.07 27.23
CA CYS A 119 -24.50 5.03 26.34
C CYS A 119 -23.44 4.13 26.97
N TRP A 120 -22.82 4.56 28.07
CA TRP A 120 -21.87 3.73 28.82
C TRP A 120 -22.57 2.71 29.76
N THR A 121 -23.88 2.87 29.97
CA THR A 121 -24.67 2.03 30.87
C THR A 121 -25.38 0.87 30.19
N TYR A 122 -25.36 0.78 28.85
CA TYR A 122 -25.86 -0.40 28.16
C TYR A 122 -24.81 -1.51 28.19
N THR A 123 -24.91 -2.36 29.21
CA THR A 123 -24.29 -3.69 29.23
C THR A 123 -24.63 -4.40 27.92
N LEU A 124 -23.61 -4.74 27.14
CA LEU A 124 -23.75 -5.46 25.88
C LEU A 124 -24.66 -6.69 26.06
N PRO A 125 -25.60 -7.00 25.16
CA PRO A 125 -26.20 -8.32 25.10
C PRO A 125 -25.18 -9.27 24.45
N ILE A 126 -24.07 -9.55 25.13
CA ILE A 126 -23.26 -10.73 24.83
C ILE A 126 -23.91 -11.87 25.61
N SER A 127 -24.99 -12.41 25.04
CA SER A 127 -25.47 -13.74 25.39
C SER A 127 -24.69 -14.72 24.52
N CYS A 128 -23.70 -15.39 25.11
CA CYS A 128 -23.31 -16.74 24.67
C CYS A 128 -24.40 -17.73 25.03
#